data_AF-A0A2P4SPY0-F1
#
_entry.id   AF-A0A2P4SPY0-F1
#
_cell.length_a   1.000
_cell.length_b   1.000
_cell.length_c   1.000
_cell.angle_alpha   90.00
_cell.angle_beta   90.00
_cell.angle_gamma   90.00
#
_symmetry.space_group_name_H-M   'P 1'
#
loop_
_entity.id
_entity.type
_entity.pdbx_description
1 polymer ?
#
loop_
_entity_poly.entity_id
_entity_poly.type
_entity_poly.pdbx_seq_one_letter_code
_entity_poly.pdbx_strand_id
1 'polypeptide(L)'
;LEFSRALVMLILEKLAADIPFLLYDDTLFCHLVDEVLLFERELYSVHGYLSSFPSCMHILSEESCFQRWLTVEKKFALQKMDSMLSSEAAWVSQYKDISDVDEMKVPDCAETFMTLLLVITDRYKNLPTASRKLQFLGLQKELVDDFRIRLTQVMKEESRDSLGFRYCAILNAVNYIATVLADWADNVFFLQLQQAELEVCAESSAVSQLQLGQLASMESSVFDEMINLLERLKHDMLSRQVHHVFKEVTDAAKLYKKER
;
A
#
# COMPACT_ATOMS: atom_id res chain seq x y z
N LEU A 1 5.43 24.56 -27.61
CA LEU A 1 5.31 23.09 -27.65
C LEU A 1 6.61 22.45 -28.15
N GLU A 2 7.05 22.64 -29.40
CA GLU A 2 8.34 22.07 -29.86
C GLU A 2 9.57 22.63 -29.13
N PHE A 3 9.56 23.90 -28.73
CA PHE A 3 10.63 24.47 -27.89
C PHE A 3 10.73 23.75 -26.53
N SER A 4 9.61 23.58 -25.84
CA SER A 4 9.53 22.85 -24.57
C SER A 4 10.00 21.40 -24.75
N ARG A 5 9.61 20.74 -25.84
CA ARG A 5 10.06 19.40 -26.19
C ARG A 5 11.59 19.33 -26.34
N ALA A 6 12.19 20.28 -27.04
CA ALA A 6 13.65 20.33 -27.20
C ALA A 6 14.37 20.52 -25.86
N LEU A 7 13.83 21.34 -24.95
CA LEU A 7 14.38 21.48 -23.60
C LEU A 7 14.27 20.17 -22.80
N VAL A 8 13.14 19.47 -22.87
CA VAL A 8 12.96 18.17 -22.20
C VAL A 8 13.95 17.13 -22.74
N MET A 9 14.23 17.14 -24.05
CA MET A 9 15.27 16.26 -24.63
C MET A 9 16.66 16.53 -24.03
N LEU A 10 17.05 17.79 -23.82
CA LEU A 10 18.31 18.12 -23.16
C LEU A 10 18.35 17.66 -21.70
N ILE A 11 17.21 17.77 -20.99
CA ILE A 11 17.08 17.25 -19.63
C ILE A 11 17.24 15.73 -19.62
N LEU A 12 16.61 15.02 -20.54
CA LEU A 12 16.73 13.56 -20.67
C LEU A 12 18.19 13.14 -20.92
N GLU A 13 18.90 13.81 -21.82
CA GLU A 13 20.33 13.57 -22.07
C GLU A 13 21.17 13.79 -20.80
N LYS A 14 20.87 14.85 -20.06
CA LYS A 14 21.57 15.15 -18.80
C LYS A 14 21.28 14.11 -17.72
N LEU A 15 20.02 13.72 -17.54
CA LEU A 15 19.61 12.69 -16.60
C LEU A 15 20.27 11.34 -16.93
N ALA A 16 20.29 10.94 -18.20
CA ALA A 16 20.93 9.71 -18.64
C ALA A 16 22.44 9.69 -18.33
N ALA A 17 23.12 10.84 -18.43
CA ALA A 17 24.53 10.96 -18.07
C ALA A 17 24.76 10.91 -16.55
N ASP A 18 23.86 11.48 -15.74
CA ASP A 18 24.04 11.63 -14.29
C ASP A 18 23.60 10.40 -13.49
N ILE A 19 22.51 9.74 -13.89
CA ILE A 19 21.92 8.60 -13.16
C ILE A 19 22.95 7.53 -12.80
N PRO A 20 23.85 7.06 -13.69
CA PRO A 20 24.83 6.02 -13.35
C PRO A 20 25.69 6.35 -12.13
N PHE A 21 25.98 7.62 -11.87
CA PHE A 21 26.76 8.07 -10.71
C PHE A 21 25.91 8.17 -9.44
N LEU A 22 24.61 8.43 -9.59
CA LEU A 22 23.65 8.58 -8.49
C LEU A 22 23.15 7.24 -7.97
N LEU A 23 23.29 6.15 -8.75
CA LEU A 23 22.86 4.81 -8.34
C LEU A 23 23.53 4.33 -7.03
N TYR A 24 24.63 4.92 -6.58
CA TYR A 24 25.35 4.48 -5.38
C TYR A 24 25.00 5.24 -4.10
N ASP A 25 24.21 6.32 -4.18
CA ASP A 25 23.81 7.13 -3.04
C ASP A 25 22.27 7.14 -2.92
N ASP A 26 21.74 6.50 -1.88
CA ASP A 26 20.29 6.37 -1.67
C ASP A 26 19.60 7.73 -1.56
N THR A 27 20.21 8.69 -0.86
CA THR A 27 19.60 9.99 -0.57
C THR A 27 19.58 10.86 -1.81
N LEU A 28 20.71 10.95 -2.52
CA LEU A 28 20.77 11.71 -3.77
C LEU A 28 19.86 11.10 -4.85
N PHE A 29 19.80 9.77 -4.92
CA PHE A 29 18.91 9.08 -5.86
C PHE A 29 17.43 9.36 -5.56
N CYS A 30 17.01 9.29 -4.29
CA CYS A 30 15.64 9.65 -3.91
C CYS A 30 15.30 11.08 -4.28
N HIS A 31 16.18 12.04 -3.97
CA HIS A 31 15.97 13.44 -4.35
C HIS A 31 15.86 13.61 -5.85
N LEU A 32 16.66 12.91 -6.65
CA LEU A 32 16.52 12.93 -8.11
C LEU A 32 15.13 12.44 -8.54
N VAL A 33 14.68 11.30 -8.02
CA VAL A 33 13.35 10.74 -8.34
C VAL A 33 12.26 11.75 -7.96
N ASP A 34 12.32 12.33 -6.77
CA ASP A 34 11.36 13.33 -6.30
C ASP A 34 11.31 14.52 -7.24
N GLU A 35 12.46 15.11 -7.57
CA GLU A 35 12.55 16.25 -8.48
C GLU A 35 12.05 15.92 -9.88
N VAL A 36 12.33 14.72 -10.41
CA VAL A 36 11.80 14.28 -11.71
C VAL A 36 10.28 14.14 -11.68
N LEU A 37 9.72 13.55 -10.62
CA LEU A 37 8.26 13.40 -10.47
C LEU A 37 7.56 14.77 -10.30
N LEU A 38 8.16 15.67 -9.53
CA LEU A 38 7.67 17.04 -9.34
C LEU A 38 7.71 17.83 -10.64
N PHE A 39 8.85 17.79 -11.35
CA PHE A 39 9.05 18.44 -12.63
C PHE A 39 8.02 17.96 -13.66
N GLU A 40 7.83 16.65 -13.80
CA GLU A 40 6.83 16.08 -14.71
C GLU A 40 5.43 16.61 -14.37
N ARG A 41 5.04 16.58 -13.08
CA ARG A 41 3.73 17.07 -12.67
C ARG A 41 3.52 18.54 -13.01
N GLU A 42 4.52 19.40 -12.77
CA GLU A 42 4.46 20.82 -13.12
C GLU A 42 4.40 21.03 -14.64
N LEU A 43 5.22 20.29 -15.39
CA LEU A 43 5.30 20.36 -16.85
C LEU A 43 3.93 20.07 -17.52
N TYR A 44 3.20 19.06 -17.05
CA TYR A 44 1.86 18.78 -17.57
C TYR A 44 0.79 19.72 -17.03
N SER A 45 0.75 19.94 -15.72
CA SER A 45 -0.37 20.66 -15.07
C SER A 45 -0.34 22.17 -15.28
N VAL A 46 0.84 22.79 -15.27
CA VAL A 46 1.02 24.24 -15.37
C VAL A 46 1.30 24.65 -16.81
N HIS A 47 2.12 23.87 -17.53
CA HIS A 47 2.62 24.25 -18.85
C HIS A 47 1.93 23.55 -20.02
N GLY A 48 0.96 22.66 -19.75
CA GLY A 48 0.15 22.01 -20.79
C GLY A 48 0.96 21.18 -21.78
N TYR A 49 2.06 20.56 -21.31
CA TYR A 49 2.87 19.67 -22.13
C TYR A 49 2.05 18.47 -22.60
N LEU A 50 2.33 17.97 -23.80
CA LEU A 50 1.52 16.92 -24.42
C LEU A 50 2.07 15.55 -24.01
N SER A 51 1.18 14.62 -23.63
CA SER A 51 1.54 13.24 -23.29
C SER A 51 2.10 12.44 -24.47
N SER A 52 1.94 12.94 -25.70
CA SER A 52 2.56 12.36 -26.90
C SER A 52 4.04 12.71 -27.06
N PHE A 53 4.57 13.63 -26.26
CA PHE A 53 5.96 14.04 -26.29
C PHE A 53 6.83 13.25 -25.29
N PRO A 54 8.16 13.23 -25.48
CA PRO A 54 9.08 12.57 -24.56
C PRO A 54 8.90 13.07 -23.12
N SER A 55 8.92 12.13 -22.18
CA SER A 55 8.72 12.34 -20.74
C SER A 55 9.92 11.80 -19.96
N CYS A 56 10.28 12.49 -18.87
CA CYS A 56 11.29 12.05 -17.91
C CYS A 56 10.87 10.77 -17.16
N MET A 57 9.62 10.35 -17.22
CA MET A 57 9.21 9.04 -16.68
C MET A 57 9.85 7.87 -17.43
N HIS A 58 10.25 8.06 -18.70
CA HIS A 58 10.94 7.03 -19.46
C HIS A 58 12.34 6.73 -18.91
N ILE A 59 13.08 7.75 -18.45
CA ILE A 59 14.42 7.52 -17.91
C ILE A 59 14.38 6.75 -16.58
N LEU A 60 13.36 7.03 -15.74
CA LEU A 60 13.12 6.27 -14.50
C LEU A 60 12.69 4.82 -14.76
N SER A 61 12.25 4.51 -15.98
CA SER A 61 11.81 3.18 -16.39
C SER A 61 12.93 2.33 -17.02
N GLU A 62 14.13 2.89 -17.20
CA GLU A 62 15.30 2.13 -17.61
C GLU A 62 15.69 1.12 -16.54
N GLU A 63 16.14 -0.08 -16.94
CA GLU A 63 16.26 -1.23 -16.03
C GLU A 63 17.08 -0.94 -14.77
N SER A 64 18.30 -0.41 -14.92
CA SER A 64 19.19 -0.14 -13.78
C SER A 64 18.62 0.91 -12.83
N CYS A 65 18.08 2.01 -13.39
CA CYS A 65 17.44 3.08 -12.62
C CYS A 65 16.19 2.58 -11.90
N PHE A 66 15.36 1.82 -12.59
CA PHE A 66 14.10 1.29 -12.08
C PHE A 66 14.32 0.27 -10.95
N GLN A 67 15.23 -0.69 -11.14
CA GLN A 67 15.56 -1.67 -10.09
C GLN A 67 16.13 -0.98 -8.85
N ARG A 68 16.98 0.04 -9.07
CA ARG A 68 17.49 0.85 -7.97
C ARG A 68 16.37 1.58 -7.25
N TRP A 69 15.44 2.18 -7.97
CA TRP A 69 14.29 2.86 -7.40
C TRP A 69 13.42 1.91 -6.57
N LEU A 70 13.03 0.74 -7.08
CA LEU A 70 12.29 -0.26 -6.30
C LEU A 70 13.04 -0.64 -5.01
N THR A 71 14.35 -0.88 -5.11
CA THR A 71 15.18 -1.26 -3.96
C THR A 71 15.18 -0.18 -2.88
N VAL A 72 15.39 1.07 -3.28
CA VAL A 72 15.48 2.20 -2.37
C VAL A 72 14.10 2.54 -1.78
N GLU A 73 13.04 2.50 -2.59
CA GLU A 73 11.65 2.70 -2.16
C GLU A 73 11.27 1.65 -1.09
N LYS A 74 11.55 0.37 -1.35
CA LYS A 74 11.34 -0.71 -0.39
C LYS A 74 12.10 -0.47 0.91
N LYS A 75 13.38 -0.11 0.83
CA LYS A 75 14.22 0.16 2.01
C LYS A 75 13.60 1.24 2.89
N PHE A 76 13.22 2.38 2.31
CA PHE A 76 12.64 3.49 3.06
C PHE A 76 11.23 3.19 3.57
N ALA A 77 10.41 2.46 2.81
CA ALA A 77 9.10 2.00 3.26
C ALA A 77 9.19 1.11 4.51
N LEU A 78 10.14 0.16 4.52
CA LEU A 78 10.39 -0.71 5.68
C LEU A 78 10.89 0.09 6.90
N GLN A 79 11.82 1.03 6.70
CA GLN A 79 12.28 1.91 7.78
C GLN A 79 11.15 2.77 8.36
N LYS A 80 10.26 3.29 7.49
CA LYS A 80 9.09 4.06 7.93
C LYS A 80 8.12 3.19 8.71
N MET A 81 7.93 1.94 8.28
CA MET A 81 7.11 0.95 8.99
C MET A 81 7.67 0.63 10.38
N ASP A 82 9.00 0.43 10.50
CA ASP A 82 9.67 0.22 11.79
C ASP A 82 9.48 1.42 12.72
N SER A 83 9.71 2.63 12.21
CA SER A 83 9.57 3.87 12.97
C SER A 83 8.14 4.09 13.46
N MET A 84 7.16 3.77 12.62
CA MET A 84 5.74 3.96 12.91
C MET A 84 5.26 3.01 14.02
N LEU A 85 5.58 1.71 13.95
CA LEU A 85 5.18 0.75 14.98
C LEU A 85 5.92 0.95 16.31
N SER A 86 7.10 1.57 16.27
CA SER A 86 7.88 1.90 17.47
C SER A 86 7.43 3.19 18.16
N SER A 87 6.52 3.95 17.54
CA SER A 87 5.97 5.19 18.12
C SER A 87 5.10 4.89 19.33
N GLU A 88 5.22 5.70 20.40
CA GLU A 88 4.37 5.60 21.58
C GLU A 88 2.88 5.84 21.24
N ALA A 89 2.63 6.66 20.21
CA ALA A 89 1.28 6.98 19.75
C ALA A 89 0.72 5.97 18.74
N ALA A 90 1.49 4.96 18.32
CA ALA A 90 1.16 4.07 17.21
C ALA A 90 -0.24 3.44 17.30
N TRP A 91 -0.68 3.11 18.52
CA TRP A 91 -1.93 2.39 18.79
C TRP A 91 -3.07 3.30 19.22
N VAL A 92 -2.85 4.61 19.27
CA VAL A 92 -3.84 5.60 19.66
C VAL A 92 -4.39 6.27 18.42
N SER A 93 -5.69 6.56 18.40
CA SER A 93 -6.27 7.32 17.30
C SER A 93 -5.83 8.78 17.34
N GLN A 94 -5.50 9.34 16.17
CA GLN A 94 -5.14 10.75 16.02
C GLN A 94 -6.30 11.69 16.41
N TYR A 95 -7.55 11.20 16.34
CA TYR A 95 -8.76 11.98 16.58
C TYR A 95 -9.39 11.76 17.96
N LYS A 96 -8.63 11.21 18.92
CA LYS A 96 -9.11 10.87 20.28
C LYS A 96 -9.81 12.01 21.05
N ASP A 97 -9.55 13.27 20.68
CA ASP A 97 -10.08 14.46 21.36
C ASP A 97 -11.30 15.08 20.64
N ILE A 98 -11.81 14.46 19.58
CA ILE A 98 -12.96 14.93 18.81
C ILE A 98 -14.17 14.05 19.12
N SER A 99 -15.15 14.60 19.86
CA SER A 99 -16.31 13.87 20.38
C SER A 99 -17.28 13.33 19.32
N ASP A 100 -17.22 13.86 18.10
CA ASP A 100 -18.14 13.52 17.00
C ASP A 100 -17.51 12.58 15.95
N VAL A 101 -16.32 12.02 16.20
CA VAL A 101 -15.65 11.06 15.30
C VAL A 101 -15.73 9.65 15.90
N ASP A 102 -16.91 9.03 15.81
CA ASP A 102 -17.09 7.58 15.92
C ASP A 102 -17.23 7.06 14.48
N GLU A 103 -16.50 6.05 14.01
CA GLU A 103 -16.89 4.67 14.28
C GLU A 103 -15.72 3.65 14.27
N MET A 104 -14.52 3.97 13.76
CA MET A 104 -13.46 2.95 13.61
C MET A 104 -12.29 3.03 14.60
N LYS A 105 -12.17 4.08 15.43
CA LYS A 105 -11.02 4.31 16.35
C LYS A 105 -9.71 3.82 15.73
N VAL A 106 -9.43 4.26 14.50
CA VAL A 106 -8.29 3.78 13.73
C VAL A 106 -7.02 4.24 14.43
N PRO A 107 -6.06 3.35 14.70
CA PRO A 107 -4.80 3.76 15.30
C PRO A 107 -3.90 4.47 14.29
N ASP A 108 -3.08 5.40 14.79
CA ASP A 108 -2.11 6.20 14.03
C ASP A 108 -1.24 5.36 13.07
N CYS A 109 -0.83 4.16 13.49
CA CYS A 109 -0.03 3.28 12.64
C CYS A 109 -0.78 2.81 11.39
N ALA A 110 -2.09 2.54 11.47
CA ALA A 110 -2.82 2.05 10.30
C ALA A 110 -3.00 3.19 9.27
N GLU A 111 -3.33 4.40 9.74
CA GLU A 111 -3.46 5.58 8.87
C GLU A 111 -2.13 5.96 8.22
N THR A 112 -1.05 5.97 9.00
CA THR A 112 0.29 6.28 8.49
C THR A 112 0.74 5.24 7.48
N PHE A 113 0.42 3.96 7.70
CA PHE A 113 0.71 2.89 6.75
C PHE A 113 -0.06 3.04 5.44
N MET A 114 -1.37 3.33 5.49
CA MET A 114 -2.15 3.56 4.27
C MET A 114 -1.69 4.82 3.54
N THR A 115 -1.28 5.87 4.27
CA THR A 115 -0.68 7.07 3.68
C THR A 115 0.64 6.75 2.96
N LEU A 116 1.50 5.92 3.55
CA LEU A 116 2.73 5.45 2.91
C LEU A 116 2.42 4.73 1.60
N LEU A 117 1.43 3.83 1.58
CA LEU A 117 1.02 3.14 0.35
C LEU A 117 0.48 4.12 -0.70
N LEU A 118 -0.31 5.13 -0.32
CA LEU A 118 -0.79 6.17 -1.23
C LEU A 118 0.35 6.96 -1.86
N VAL A 119 1.35 7.34 -1.05
CA VAL A 119 2.55 8.05 -1.53
C VAL A 119 3.28 7.18 -2.55
N ILE A 120 3.47 5.88 -2.27
CA ILE A 120 4.06 4.95 -3.23
C ILE A 120 3.21 4.91 -4.52
N THR A 121 1.89 4.77 -4.44
CA THR A 121 0.98 4.80 -5.60
C THR A 121 1.14 6.07 -6.42
N ASP A 122 1.18 7.25 -5.79
CA ASP A 122 1.32 8.53 -6.49
C ASP A 122 2.62 8.62 -7.31
N ARG A 123 3.67 7.98 -6.81
CA ARG A 123 5.00 7.99 -7.43
C ARG A 123 5.10 7.10 -8.67
N TYR A 124 4.45 5.94 -8.68
CA TYR A 124 4.56 4.99 -9.81
C TYR A 124 3.38 5.02 -10.79
N LYS A 125 2.23 5.62 -10.44
CA LYS A 125 1.02 5.60 -11.30
C LYS A 125 1.24 6.16 -12.71
N ASN A 126 2.18 7.09 -12.85
CA ASN A 126 2.52 7.76 -14.11
C ASN A 126 3.63 7.06 -14.90
N LEU A 127 4.10 5.89 -14.46
CA LEU A 127 5.08 5.12 -15.25
C LEU A 127 4.51 4.77 -16.63
N PRO A 128 5.34 4.78 -17.69
CA PRO A 128 4.88 4.63 -19.06
C PRO A 128 4.43 3.21 -19.38
N THR A 129 5.00 2.18 -18.73
CA THR A 129 4.72 0.77 -19.08
C THR A 129 3.99 0.06 -17.94
N ALA A 130 2.99 -0.75 -18.31
CA ALA A 130 2.22 -1.55 -17.36
C ALA A 130 3.12 -2.50 -16.55
N SER A 131 4.07 -3.17 -17.21
CA SER A 131 5.05 -4.06 -16.55
C SER A 131 5.78 -3.38 -15.38
N ARG A 132 6.18 -2.12 -15.52
CA ARG A 132 6.85 -1.36 -14.45
C ARG A 132 5.89 -1.03 -13.31
N LYS A 133 4.65 -0.66 -13.63
CA LYS A 133 3.60 -0.46 -12.62
C LYS A 133 3.30 -1.75 -11.85
N LEU A 134 3.26 -2.90 -12.53
CA LEU A 134 3.03 -4.20 -11.89
C LEU A 134 4.15 -4.59 -10.93
N GLN A 135 5.41 -4.26 -11.23
CA GLN A 135 6.51 -4.50 -10.29
C GLN A 135 6.39 -3.65 -9.02
N PHE A 136 5.96 -2.38 -9.14
CA PHE A 136 5.65 -1.53 -7.98
C PHE A 136 4.42 -1.99 -7.22
N LEU A 137 3.38 -2.47 -7.92
CA LEU A 137 2.23 -3.10 -7.29
C LEU A 137 2.71 -4.31 -6.45
N GLY A 138 3.59 -5.15 -7.00
CA GLY A 138 4.22 -6.25 -6.26
C GLY A 138 4.89 -5.80 -4.96
N LEU A 139 5.64 -4.69 -5.00
CA LEU A 139 6.20 -4.07 -3.79
C LEU A 139 5.11 -3.65 -2.78
N GLN A 140 4.01 -3.04 -3.25
CA GLN A 140 2.90 -2.67 -2.36
C GLN A 140 2.25 -3.91 -1.71
N LYS A 141 2.03 -4.98 -2.49
CA LYS A 141 1.50 -6.25 -1.98
C LYS A 141 2.43 -6.83 -0.90
N GLU A 142 3.74 -6.79 -1.12
CA GLU A 142 4.74 -7.23 -0.15
C GLU A 142 4.71 -6.39 1.14
N LEU A 143 4.62 -5.06 1.04
CA LEU A 143 4.55 -4.19 2.21
C LEU A 143 3.29 -4.41 3.06
N VAL A 144 2.15 -4.70 2.42
CA VAL A 144 0.91 -5.08 3.12
C VAL A 144 1.07 -6.40 3.86
N ASP A 145 1.71 -7.39 3.23
CA ASP A 145 2.00 -8.69 3.84
C ASP A 145 2.90 -8.54 5.08
N ASP A 146 3.99 -7.79 4.94
CA ASP A 146 4.93 -7.49 6.02
C ASP A 146 4.25 -6.79 7.19
N PHE A 147 3.41 -5.78 6.90
CA PHE A 147 2.67 -5.07 7.94
C PHE A 147 1.69 -6.01 8.66
N ARG A 148 0.94 -6.86 7.93
CA ARG A 148 0.05 -7.87 8.53
C ARG A 148 0.81 -8.84 9.43
N ILE A 149 1.98 -9.31 9.02
CA ILE A 149 2.81 -10.20 9.84
C ILE A 149 3.20 -9.51 11.14
N ARG A 150 3.63 -8.25 11.09
CA ARG A 150 3.98 -7.47 12.27
C ARG A 150 2.78 -7.23 13.19
N LEU A 151 1.62 -6.87 12.64
CA LEU A 151 0.37 -6.77 13.41
C LEU A 151 0.04 -8.08 14.12
N THR A 152 0.21 -9.20 13.43
CA THR A 152 0.00 -10.54 14.00
C THR A 152 0.97 -10.83 15.15
N GLN A 153 2.24 -10.41 15.03
CA GLN A 153 3.24 -10.57 16.10
C GLN A 153 2.85 -9.77 17.34
N VAL A 154 2.56 -8.47 17.20
CA VAL A 154 2.14 -7.62 18.33
C VAL A 154 0.83 -8.14 18.95
N MET A 155 -0.11 -8.60 18.13
CA MET A 155 -1.36 -9.21 18.61
C MET A 155 -1.11 -10.46 19.47
N LYS A 156 -0.11 -11.28 19.12
CA LYS A 156 0.24 -12.47 19.90
C LYS A 156 0.82 -12.10 21.27
N GLU A 157 1.60 -11.03 21.36
CA GLU A 157 2.14 -10.52 22.62
C GLU A 157 1.02 -10.07 23.58
N GLU A 158 -0.01 -9.41 23.03
CA GLU A 158 -1.18 -8.92 23.78
C GLU A 158 -2.26 -10.00 24.03
N SER A 159 -2.04 -11.24 23.60
CA SER A 159 -3.07 -12.30 23.64
C SER A 159 -3.56 -12.70 25.03
N ARG A 160 -2.82 -12.33 26.09
CA ARG A 160 -3.21 -12.55 27.49
C ARG A 160 -4.35 -11.64 27.92
N ASP A 161 -4.48 -10.47 27.31
CA ASP A 161 -5.54 -9.50 27.57
C ASP A 161 -6.27 -9.18 26.25
N SER A 162 -7.08 -10.13 25.80
CA SER A 162 -7.80 -10.01 24.51
C SER A 162 -8.82 -8.87 24.46
N LEU A 163 -9.20 -8.30 25.60
CA LEU A 163 -10.09 -7.14 25.70
C LEU A 163 -9.32 -5.84 25.96
N GLY A 164 -8.00 -5.93 26.09
CA GLY A 164 -7.11 -4.80 26.30
C GLY A 164 -7.16 -3.81 25.15
N PHE A 165 -6.92 -2.54 25.48
CA PHE A 165 -6.94 -1.43 24.52
C PHE A 165 -6.12 -1.72 23.26
N ARG A 166 -4.89 -2.24 23.43
CA ARG A 166 -3.97 -2.47 22.32
C ARG A 166 -4.40 -3.63 21.43
N TYR A 167 -4.99 -4.69 21.99
CA TYR A 167 -5.56 -5.78 21.21
C TYR A 167 -6.71 -5.28 20.31
N CYS A 168 -7.60 -4.47 20.87
CA CYS A 168 -8.69 -3.83 20.13
C CYS A 168 -8.17 -2.84 19.08
N ALA A 169 -7.12 -2.07 19.38
CA ALA A 169 -6.51 -1.16 18.42
C ALA A 169 -5.92 -1.92 17.21
N ILE A 170 -5.25 -3.06 17.44
CA ILE A 170 -4.76 -3.91 16.35
C ILE A 170 -5.93 -4.46 15.52
N LEU A 171 -7.02 -4.87 16.16
CA LEU A 171 -8.22 -5.34 15.45
C LEU A 171 -8.78 -4.26 14.52
N ASN A 172 -8.87 -3.03 15.02
CA ASN A 172 -9.32 -1.88 14.25
C ASN A 172 -8.37 -1.57 13.10
N ALA A 173 -7.04 -1.66 13.31
CA ALA A 173 -6.06 -1.49 12.24
C ALA A 173 -6.27 -2.52 11.11
N VAL A 174 -6.42 -3.80 11.47
CA VAL A 174 -6.64 -4.89 10.52
C VAL A 174 -7.93 -4.67 9.71
N ASN A 175 -9.03 -4.33 10.39
CA ASN A 175 -10.29 -4.04 9.72
C ASN A 175 -10.19 -2.82 8.80
N TYR A 176 -9.60 -1.73 9.28
CA TYR A 176 -9.43 -0.50 8.51
C TYR A 176 -8.63 -0.75 7.23
N ILE A 177 -7.48 -1.43 7.33
CA ILE A 177 -6.65 -1.73 6.16
C ILE A 177 -7.40 -2.60 5.16
N ALA A 178 -8.11 -3.63 5.63
CA ALA A 178 -8.91 -4.49 4.75
C ALA A 178 -10.00 -3.69 4.01
N THR A 179 -10.70 -2.80 4.71
CA THR A 179 -11.73 -1.92 4.12
C THR A 179 -11.13 -0.96 3.10
N VAL A 180 -10.05 -0.26 3.44
CA VAL A 180 -9.43 0.71 2.51
C VAL A 180 -8.83 0.00 1.28
N LEU A 181 -8.25 -1.18 1.43
CA LEU A 181 -7.76 -1.96 0.28
C LEU A 181 -8.89 -2.45 -0.61
N ALA A 182 -10.04 -2.82 -0.05
CA ALA A 182 -11.23 -3.15 -0.83
C ALA A 182 -11.74 -1.94 -1.62
N ASP A 183 -11.82 -0.76 -1.00
CA ASP A 183 -12.18 0.48 -1.70
C ASP A 183 -11.15 0.84 -2.78
N TRP A 184 -9.87 0.57 -2.55
CA TRP A 184 -8.82 0.82 -3.54
C TRP A 184 -8.90 -0.10 -4.74
N ALA A 185 -9.28 -1.36 -4.53
CA ALA A 185 -9.45 -2.33 -5.61
C ALA A 185 -10.45 -1.83 -6.66
N ASP A 186 -11.46 -1.06 -6.25
CA ASP A 186 -12.49 -0.49 -7.13
C ASP A 186 -12.04 0.80 -7.86
N ASN A 187 -10.87 1.34 -7.54
CA ASN A 187 -10.35 2.51 -8.25
C ASN A 187 -9.89 2.13 -9.66
N VAL A 188 -10.21 3.00 -10.64
CA VAL A 188 -9.87 2.83 -12.06
C VAL A 188 -8.41 2.45 -12.28
N PHE A 189 -7.50 3.06 -11.52
CA PHE A 189 -6.07 2.77 -11.61
C PHE A 189 -5.75 1.30 -11.29
N PHE A 190 -6.31 0.74 -10.20
CA PHE A 190 -6.04 -0.63 -9.79
C PHE A 190 -6.79 -1.65 -10.66
N LEU A 191 -7.98 -1.31 -11.17
CA LEU A 191 -8.67 -2.10 -12.20
C LEU A 191 -7.85 -2.21 -13.49
N GLN A 192 -7.18 -1.14 -13.90
CA GLN A 192 -6.26 -1.18 -15.05
C GLN A 192 -5.04 -2.07 -14.78
N LEU A 193 -4.52 -2.08 -13.54
CA LEU A 193 -3.43 -2.97 -13.15
C LEU A 193 -3.88 -4.43 -13.11
N GLN A 194 -5.11 -4.71 -12.64
CA GLN A 194 -5.71 -6.05 -12.68
C GLN A 194 -5.75 -6.57 -14.11
N GLN A 195 -6.25 -5.76 -15.04
CA GLN A 195 -6.28 -6.12 -16.45
C GLN A 195 -4.86 -6.38 -16.99
N ALA A 196 -3.88 -5.56 -16.61
CA ALA A 196 -2.50 -5.76 -17.04
C ALA A 196 -1.88 -7.06 -16.47
N GLU A 197 -2.14 -7.43 -15.21
CA GLU A 197 -1.70 -8.73 -14.65
C GLU A 197 -2.28 -9.90 -15.46
N LEU A 198 -3.55 -9.79 -15.81
CA LEU A 198 -4.27 -10.77 -16.62
C LEU A 198 -3.71 -10.94 -18.03
N GLU A 199 -3.45 -9.83 -18.71
CA GLU A 199 -2.84 -9.84 -20.05
C GLU A 199 -1.48 -10.55 -20.04
N VAL A 200 -0.64 -10.29 -19.04
CA VAL A 200 0.65 -10.97 -18.87
C VAL A 200 0.47 -12.47 -18.62
N CYS A 201 -0.51 -12.88 -17.80
CA CYS A 201 -0.84 -14.29 -17.58
C CYS A 201 -1.40 -14.98 -18.84
N ALA A 202 -2.18 -14.27 -19.65
CA ALA A 202 -2.78 -14.78 -20.88
C ALA A 202 -1.73 -15.03 -21.97
N GLU A 203 -0.74 -14.15 -22.10
CA GLU A 203 0.41 -14.35 -22.99
C GLU A 203 1.18 -15.63 -22.65
N SER A 204 1.30 -15.95 -21.35
CA SER A 204 1.92 -17.21 -20.90
C SER A 204 1.06 -18.45 -21.15
N SER A 205 -0.25 -18.32 -21.36
CA SER A 205 -1.21 -19.43 -21.41
C SER A 205 -1.95 -19.58 -22.76
N ALA A 206 -1.66 -18.73 -23.74
CA ALA A 206 -2.27 -18.72 -25.08
C ALA A 206 -3.81 -18.62 -25.07
N VAL A 207 -4.37 -17.90 -24.10
CA VAL A 207 -5.83 -17.70 -23.93
C VAL A 207 -6.33 -16.56 -24.82
N SER A 208 -7.53 -16.69 -25.39
CA SER A 208 -8.12 -15.67 -26.28
C SER A 208 -8.59 -14.41 -25.54
N GLN A 209 -8.52 -13.23 -26.18
CA GLN A 209 -8.91 -11.93 -25.59
C GLN A 209 -10.38 -11.89 -25.07
N LEU A 210 -11.29 -12.63 -25.72
CA LEU A 210 -12.70 -12.75 -25.32
C LEU A 210 -12.86 -13.55 -24.01
N GLN A 211 -12.04 -14.58 -23.82
CA GLN A 211 -12.01 -15.34 -22.57
C GLN A 211 -11.34 -14.52 -21.46
N LEU A 212 -10.38 -13.66 -21.80
CA LEU A 212 -9.71 -12.79 -20.83
C LEU A 212 -10.65 -11.76 -20.20
N GLY A 213 -11.53 -11.13 -20.99
CA GLY A 213 -12.54 -10.21 -20.46
C GLY A 213 -13.59 -10.90 -19.57
N GLN A 214 -13.89 -12.18 -19.84
CA GLN A 214 -14.76 -13.00 -18.99
C GLN A 214 -14.05 -13.44 -17.72
N LEU A 215 -12.75 -13.77 -17.78
CA LEU A 215 -11.92 -14.05 -16.61
C LEU A 215 -11.74 -12.81 -15.74
N ALA A 216 -11.48 -11.64 -16.32
CA ALA A 216 -11.37 -10.36 -15.60
C ALA A 216 -12.65 -10.01 -14.83
N SER A 217 -13.82 -10.33 -15.38
CA SER A 217 -15.12 -10.17 -14.71
C SER A 217 -15.36 -11.20 -13.59
N MET A 218 -14.61 -12.30 -13.56
CA MET A 218 -14.75 -13.39 -12.58
C MET A 218 -13.58 -13.45 -11.60
N GLU A 219 -12.51 -12.70 -11.84
CA GLU A 219 -11.29 -12.76 -11.06
C GLU A 219 -11.31 -11.81 -9.88
N SER A 220 -10.66 -12.31 -8.84
CA SER A 220 -10.34 -11.60 -7.61
C SER A 220 -9.58 -10.30 -7.89
N SER A 221 -9.86 -9.25 -7.13
CA SER A 221 -9.14 -7.99 -7.26
C SER A 221 -7.64 -8.15 -6.97
N VAL A 222 -6.83 -7.17 -7.40
CA VAL A 222 -5.37 -7.18 -7.15
C VAL A 222 -5.01 -7.29 -5.68
N PHE A 223 -5.89 -6.90 -4.75
CA PHE A 223 -5.63 -6.94 -3.31
C PHE A 223 -6.31 -8.11 -2.58
N ASP A 224 -7.08 -8.95 -3.27
CA ASP A 224 -7.95 -9.94 -2.63
C ASP A 224 -7.20 -10.94 -1.75
N GLU A 225 -6.01 -11.39 -2.15
CA GLU A 225 -5.22 -12.29 -1.31
C GLU A 225 -4.88 -11.63 0.04
N MET A 226 -4.41 -10.38 0.01
CA MET A 226 -4.05 -9.64 1.22
C MET A 226 -5.28 -9.31 2.05
N ILE A 227 -6.39 -8.90 1.43
CA ILE A 227 -7.67 -8.66 2.09
C ILE A 227 -8.14 -9.94 2.79
N ASN A 228 -8.12 -11.08 2.10
CA ASN A 228 -8.50 -12.37 2.67
C ASN A 228 -7.63 -12.75 3.89
N LEU A 229 -6.32 -12.48 3.84
CA LEU A 229 -5.42 -12.74 4.97
C LEU A 229 -5.69 -11.81 6.15
N LEU A 230 -6.01 -10.54 5.91
CA LEU A 230 -6.43 -9.59 6.95
C LEU A 230 -7.79 -9.97 7.55
N GLU A 231 -8.75 -10.36 6.73
CA GLU A 231 -10.08 -10.80 7.17
C GLU A 231 -10.03 -12.07 8.01
N ARG A 232 -9.17 -13.03 7.65
CA ARG A 232 -8.90 -14.22 8.49
C ARG A 232 -8.32 -13.82 9.85
N LEU A 233 -7.34 -12.92 9.87
CA LEU A 233 -6.77 -12.40 11.12
C LEU A 233 -7.83 -11.70 11.98
N LYS A 234 -8.68 -10.87 11.36
CA LYS A 234 -9.81 -10.21 12.03
C LYS A 234 -10.77 -11.23 12.66
N HIS A 235 -11.15 -12.26 11.89
CA HIS A 235 -12.06 -13.30 12.36
C HIS A 235 -11.48 -14.10 13.53
N ASP A 236 -10.20 -14.46 13.45
CA ASP A 236 -9.50 -15.17 14.53
C ASP A 236 -9.45 -14.32 15.80
N MET A 237 -9.20 -13.02 15.67
CA MET A 237 -9.17 -12.08 16.81
C MET A 237 -10.54 -11.92 17.47
N LEU A 238 -11.58 -11.67 16.66
CA LEU A 238 -12.96 -11.56 17.14
C LEU A 238 -13.42 -12.82 17.86
N SER A 239 -13.11 -14.00 17.30
CA SER A 239 -13.48 -15.28 17.90
C SER A 239 -12.86 -15.45 19.29
N ARG A 240 -11.63 -14.98 19.51
CA ARG A 240 -10.97 -14.99 20.83
C ARG A 240 -11.63 -14.03 21.81
N GLN A 241 -11.95 -12.80 21.38
CA GLN A 241 -12.67 -11.85 22.23
C GLN A 241 -14.03 -12.39 22.65
N VAL A 242 -14.81 -12.95 21.72
CA VAL A 242 -16.10 -13.56 22.01
C VAL A 242 -15.95 -14.70 23.01
N HIS A 243 -14.96 -15.58 22.82
CA HIS A 243 -14.70 -16.67 23.76
C HIS A 243 -14.34 -16.16 25.16
N HIS A 244 -13.51 -15.12 25.25
CA HIS A 244 -13.11 -14.51 26.51
C HIS A 244 -14.31 -13.89 27.26
N VAL A 245 -15.09 -13.04 26.58
CA VAL A 245 -16.30 -12.42 27.14
C VAL A 245 -17.28 -13.50 27.59
N PHE A 246 -17.52 -14.51 26.76
CA PHE A 246 -18.45 -15.58 27.10
C PHE A 246 -18.00 -16.35 28.36
N LYS A 247 -16.70 -16.61 28.50
CA LYS A 247 -16.12 -17.25 29.68
C LYS A 247 -16.31 -16.37 30.93
N GLU A 248 -15.97 -15.09 30.86
CA GLU A 248 -16.13 -14.15 31.98
C GLU A 248 -17.59 -14.02 32.42
N VAL A 249 -18.51 -13.85 31.48
CA VAL A 249 -19.95 -13.78 31.77
C VAL A 249 -20.44 -15.10 32.37
N THR A 250 -19.99 -16.24 31.86
CA THR A 250 -20.36 -17.56 32.39
C THR A 250 -19.83 -17.75 33.81
N ASP A 251 -18.61 -17.31 34.10
CA ASP A 251 -18.01 -17.40 35.44
C ASP A 251 -18.70 -16.47 36.43
N ALA A 252 -19.02 -15.23 36.04
CA ALA A 252 -19.82 -14.30 36.84
C ALA A 252 -21.23 -14.83 37.11
N ALA A 253 -21.88 -15.45 36.11
CA ALA A 253 -23.21 -16.03 36.25
C ALA A 253 -23.26 -17.22 37.23
N LYS A 254 -22.13 -17.89 37.53
CA LYS A 254 -22.09 -18.98 38.53
C LYS A 254 -22.43 -18.49 39.94
N LEU A 255 -22.14 -17.24 40.28
CA LEU A 255 -22.50 -16.66 41.57
C LEU A 255 -24.03 -16.60 41.73
N TYR A 256 -24.72 -16.15 40.69
CA TYR A 256 -26.19 -16.08 40.65
C TYR A 256 -26.86 -17.47 40.64
N LYS A 257 -26.19 -18.51 40.15
CA LYS A 257 -26.72 -19.88 40.14
C LYS A 257 -26.63 -20.60 41.49
N LYS A 258 -25.79 -20.13 42.42
CA LYS A 258 -25.62 -20.74 43.75
C LYS A 258 -26.57 -20.17 44.82
N GLU A 259 -27.29 -19.09 44.52
CA GLU A 259 -28.26 -18.44 45.42
C GLU A 259 -29.71 -18.93 45.23
N ARG A 260 -29.93 -20.11 44.65
CA ARG A 260 -31.24 -20.79 44.57
C ARG A 260 -31.12 -22.22 45.03
#